data_AF-A0A2I0J6U0-F1
#
_entry.id   AF-A0A2I0J6U0-F1
#
_cell.length_a   1.000
_cell.length_b   1.000
_cell.length_c   1.000
_cell.angle_alpha   90.00
_cell.angle_beta   90.00
_cell.angle_gamma   90.00
#
_symmetry.space_group_name_H-M   'P 1'
#
loop_
_entity.id
_entity.type
_entity.pdbx_description
1 polymer ?
#
loop_
_entity_poly.entity_id
_entity_poly.type
_entity_poly.pdbx_seq_one_letter_code
_entity_poly.pdbx_strand_id
1 'polypeptide(L)'
;MFWLTPLSASSAVESVLDKENFSLEDLLDEEEIIQECKALNSRLINYLRDRAQVEQLLRYVVEEPPEDTDSKRAFKFPFIACEIFMCEIDVILKTLAEEQELMDLLFSFLDPNRRHSALLAGYFSKVVICLMLRKTVPLMSYVQDRFTNI
;
A
#
# COMPACT_ATOMS: atom_id res chain seq x y z
N MET A 1 36.30 -3.72 12.73
CA MET A 1 35.64 -2.73 13.61
C MET A 1 34.15 -2.85 13.36
N PHE A 2 33.50 -3.75 14.10
CA PHE A 2 32.06 -3.99 14.05
C PHE A 2 31.42 -2.93 14.93
N TRP A 3 30.72 -1.98 14.33
CA TRP A 3 29.89 -1.05 15.07
C TRP A 3 28.75 -1.86 15.66
N LEU A 4 28.77 -2.05 16.98
CA LEU A 4 27.57 -2.35 17.74
C LEU A 4 26.72 -1.09 17.64
N THR A 5 25.80 -1.07 16.67
CA THR A 5 24.69 -0.13 16.71
C THR A 5 23.96 -0.32 18.03
N PRO A 6 23.60 0.76 18.74
CA PRO A 6 22.92 0.63 20.00
C PRO A 6 21.63 -0.15 19.78
N LEU A 7 21.45 -1.21 20.58
CA LEU A 7 20.21 -1.96 20.68
C LEU A 7 19.11 -0.97 21.11
N SER A 8 18.16 -0.71 20.21
CA SER A 8 16.87 -0.06 20.49
C SER A 8 16.92 1.40 20.92
N ALA A 9 17.31 2.31 20.01
CA ALA A 9 16.57 3.57 19.95
C ALA A 9 15.23 3.25 19.27
N SER A 10 14.11 3.63 19.91
CA SER A 10 12.78 3.51 19.30
C SER A 10 12.78 4.30 17.99
N SER A 11 12.43 3.66 16.87
CA SER A 11 12.35 4.36 15.58
C SER A 11 11.24 5.41 15.60
N ALA A 12 11.25 6.33 14.63
CA ALA A 12 10.21 7.34 14.54
C ALA A 12 8.83 6.69 14.32
N VAL A 13 8.79 5.61 13.54
CA VAL A 13 7.60 4.76 13.33
C VAL A 13 7.09 4.17 14.65
N GLU A 14 7.96 3.58 15.47
CA GLU A 14 7.56 3.08 16.80
C GLU A 14 7.00 4.20 17.70
N SER A 15 7.61 5.38 17.63
CA SER A 15 7.13 6.55 18.38
C SER A 15 5.74 7.02 17.93
N VAL A 16 5.38 6.85 16.64
CA VAL A 16 4.02 7.09 16.14
C VAL A 16 3.07 6.00 16.62
N LEU A 17 3.48 4.73 16.55
CA LEU A 17 2.68 3.57 16.99
C LEU A 17 2.40 3.55 18.50
N ASP A 18 3.17 4.28 19.30
CA ASP A 18 2.96 4.46 20.74
C ASP A 18 1.93 5.55 21.09
N LYS A 19 1.49 6.36 20.12
CA LYS A 19 0.44 7.37 20.33
C LYS A 19 -0.92 6.68 20.47
N GLU A 20 -1.76 7.15 21.38
CA GLU A 20 -3.11 6.60 21.57
C GLU A 20 -4.01 6.75 20.34
N ASN A 21 -3.85 7.85 19.59
CA ASN A 21 -4.63 8.14 18.39
C ASN A 21 -3.68 8.65 17.29
N PHE A 22 -3.23 7.75 16.42
CA PHE A 22 -2.51 8.10 15.19
C PHE A 22 -3.30 7.67 13.96
N SER A 23 -3.04 8.35 12.85
CA SER A 23 -3.60 8.06 11.53
C SER A 23 -2.61 7.29 10.67
N LEU A 24 -3.08 6.69 9.57
CA LEU A 24 -2.19 6.10 8.58
C LEU A 24 -1.24 7.15 8.01
N GLU A 25 -1.75 8.36 7.78
CA GLU A 25 -1.01 9.50 7.25
C GLU A 25 0.15 9.90 8.16
N ASP A 26 0.00 9.80 9.48
CA ASP A 26 1.12 10.03 10.43
C ASP A 26 2.25 9.02 10.19
N LEU A 27 1.93 7.76 9.90
CA LEU A 27 2.93 6.72 9.58
C LEU A 27 3.54 6.92 8.19
N LEU A 28 2.74 7.27 7.19
CA LEU A 28 3.22 7.54 5.82
C LEU A 28 4.10 8.78 5.77
N ASP A 29 4.00 9.66 6.76
CA ASP A 29 4.86 10.83 6.87
C ASP A 29 6.26 10.53 7.41
N GLU A 30 6.47 9.39 8.07
CA GLU A 30 7.78 8.98 8.59
C GLU A 30 8.73 8.50 7.49
N GLU A 31 9.97 9.00 7.49
CA GLU A 31 10.98 8.64 6.47
C GLU A 31 11.36 7.15 6.51
N GLU A 32 11.27 6.53 7.68
CA GLU A 32 11.67 5.15 7.94
C GLU A 32 10.56 4.12 7.59
N ILE A 33 9.36 4.55 7.19
CA ILE A 33 8.19 3.67 7.00
C ILE A 33 8.44 2.50 6.05
N ILE A 34 9.10 2.74 4.91
CA ILE A 34 9.45 1.68 3.94
C ILE A 34 10.52 0.76 4.52
N GLN A 35 11.48 1.30 5.25
CA GLN A 35 12.56 0.51 5.85
C GLN A 35 12.01 -0.41 6.94
N GLU A 36 11.11 0.07 7.78
CA GLU A 36 10.44 -0.70 8.83
C GLU A 36 9.55 -1.81 8.25
N CYS A 37 8.85 -1.53 7.14
CA CYS A 37 8.15 -2.56 6.36
C CYS A 37 9.12 -3.66 5.88
N LYS A 38 10.25 -3.29 5.28
CA LYS A 38 11.28 -4.25 4.81
C LYS A 38 11.97 -5.00 5.95
N ALA A 39 12.09 -4.37 7.11
CA ALA A 39 12.60 -4.99 8.34
C ALA A 39 11.57 -5.90 9.03
N LEU A 40 10.37 -6.03 8.46
CA LEU A 40 9.26 -6.83 8.97
C LEU A 40 8.85 -6.44 10.39
N ASN A 41 8.78 -5.13 10.66
CA ASN A 41 8.29 -4.62 11.93
C ASN A 41 6.88 -5.15 12.22
N SER A 42 6.78 -6.00 13.24
CA SER A 42 5.55 -6.72 13.54
C SER A 42 4.38 -5.81 13.94
N ARG A 43 4.62 -4.73 14.68
CA ARG A 43 3.57 -3.79 15.10
C ARG A 43 3.03 -3.03 13.90
N LEU A 44 3.94 -2.51 13.07
CA LEU A 44 3.58 -1.82 11.83
C LEU A 44 2.80 -2.74 10.88
N ILE A 45 3.28 -3.96 10.64
CA ILE A 45 2.59 -4.92 9.76
C ILE A 45 1.22 -5.30 10.30
N ASN A 46 1.10 -5.49 11.62
CA ASN A 46 -0.19 -5.80 12.24
C ASN A 46 -1.21 -4.66 12.08
N TYR A 47 -0.76 -3.41 12.05
CA TYR A 47 -1.63 -2.28 11.73
C TYR A 47 -1.96 -2.21 10.23
N LEU A 48 -0.94 -2.26 9.36
CA LEU A 48 -1.11 -2.08 7.90
C LEU A 48 -1.89 -3.19 7.22
N ARG A 49 -1.93 -4.40 7.80
CA ARG A 49 -2.69 -5.54 7.23
C ARG A 49 -4.20 -5.40 7.38
N ASP A 50 -4.68 -4.49 8.23
CA ASP A 50 -6.10 -4.28 8.43
C ASP A 50 -6.75 -3.77 7.15
N ARG A 51 -7.95 -4.28 6.86
CA ARG A 51 -8.67 -4.01 5.60
C ARG A 51 -8.77 -2.51 5.31
N ALA A 52 -9.11 -1.69 6.31
CA ALA A 52 -9.23 -0.24 6.14
C ALA A 52 -7.90 0.43 5.72
N GLN A 53 -6.77 -0.07 6.24
CA GLN A 53 -5.45 0.47 5.89
C GLN A 53 -5.05 0.06 4.47
N VAL A 54 -5.28 -1.20 4.11
CA VAL A 54 -5.04 -1.68 2.74
C VAL A 54 -5.91 -0.94 1.73
N GLU A 55 -7.18 -0.67 2.07
CA GLU A 55 -8.07 0.14 1.23
C GLU A 55 -7.52 1.55 1.02
N GLN A 56 -7.12 2.22 2.10
CA GLN A 56 -6.60 3.59 2.02
C GLN A 56 -5.28 3.67 1.24
N LEU A 57 -4.36 2.72 1.45
CA LEU A 57 -3.15 2.58 0.65
C LEU A 57 -3.48 2.40 -0.83
N LEU A 58 -4.48 1.58 -1.14
CA LEU A 58 -4.91 1.33 -2.50
C LEU A 58 -5.52 2.59 -3.14
N ARG A 59 -6.32 3.37 -2.41
CA ARG A 59 -6.85 4.66 -2.88
C ARG A 59 -5.74 5.61 -3.31
N TYR A 60 -4.65 5.72 -2.55
CA TYR A 60 -3.49 6.51 -2.97
C TYR A 60 -2.83 6.02 -4.26
N VAL A 61 -2.97 4.74 -4.60
CA VAL A 61 -2.41 4.16 -5.83
C VAL A 61 -3.31 4.38 -7.04
N VAL A 62 -4.65 4.42 -6.87
CA VAL A 62 -5.60 4.39 -7.99
C VAL A 62 -6.50 5.62 -8.13
N GLU A 63 -6.53 6.50 -7.13
CA GLU A 63 -7.33 7.72 -7.12
C GLU A 63 -6.43 8.95 -7.14
N GLU A 64 -6.79 9.94 -7.98
CA GLU A 64 -6.10 11.22 -7.99
C GLU A 64 -6.33 11.94 -6.66
N PRO A 65 -5.29 12.57 -6.08
CA PRO A 65 -5.46 13.35 -4.87
C PRO A 65 -6.42 14.53 -5.11
N PRO A 66 -7.29 14.87 -4.14
CA PRO A 66 -8.13 16.08 -4.21
C PRO A 66 -7.30 17.33 -4.51
N GLU A 67 -7.89 18.29 -5.25
CA GLU A 67 -7.21 19.53 -5.67
C GLU A 67 -6.66 20.37 -4.48
N ASP A 68 -7.30 20.22 -3.32
CA ASP A 68 -7.01 20.87 -2.05
C ASP A 68 -5.97 20.12 -1.19
N THR A 69 -5.43 19.01 -1.67
CA THR A 69 -4.36 18.25 -0.97
C THR A 69 -3.05 19.02 -0.98
N ASP A 70 -2.34 19.03 0.16
CA ASP A 70 -0.97 19.55 0.22
C ASP A 70 -0.10 18.90 -0.88
N SER A 71 0.58 19.73 -1.66
CA SER A 71 1.30 19.27 -2.86
C SER A 71 2.39 18.26 -2.56
N LYS A 72 3.01 18.30 -1.37
CA LYS A 72 4.01 17.29 -0.99
C LYS A 72 3.33 15.95 -0.73
N ARG A 73 2.21 15.95 0.01
CA ARG A 73 1.45 14.73 0.30
C ARG A 73 0.81 14.12 -0.95
N ALA A 74 0.36 14.95 -1.89
CA ALA A 74 -0.20 14.53 -3.18
C ALA A 74 0.75 13.64 -4.00
N PHE A 75 2.07 13.81 -3.87
CA PHE A 75 3.07 12.93 -4.50
C PHE A 75 3.63 11.88 -3.54
N LYS A 76 3.84 12.24 -2.27
CA LYS A 76 4.46 11.35 -1.28
C LYS A 76 3.59 10.13 -0.99
N PHE A 77 2.30 10.30 -0.72
CA PHE A 77 1.46 9.18 -0.28
C PHE A 77 1.24 8.12 -1.37
N PRO A 78 0.94 8.47 -2.64
CA PRO A 78 0.92 7.50 -3.73
C PRO A 78 2.23 6.72 -3.87
N PHE A 79 3.37 7.42 -3.75
CA PHE A 79 4.68 6.79 -3.82
C PHE A 79 4.91 5.80 -2.66
N ILE A 80 4.72 6.24 -1.42
CA ILE A 80 4.92 5.39 -0.23
C ILE A 80 3.96 4.19 -0.26
N ALA A 81 2.69 4.39 -0.59
CA ALA A 81 1.71 3.32 -0.67
C ALA A 81 2.08 2.26 -1.72
N CYS A 82 2.52 2.69 -2.90
CA CYS A 82 3.05 1.78 -3.91
C CYS A 82 4.25 1.00 -3.37
N GLU A 83 5.21 1.67 -2.72
CA GLU A 83 6.42 1.01 -2.20
C GLU A 83 6.12 0.05 -1.03
N ILE A 84 5.09 0.30 -0.22
CA ILE A 84 4.61 -0.64 0.81
C ILE A 84 4.13 -1.95 0.14
N PHE A 85 3.33 -1.87 -0.93
CA PHE A 85 2.95 -3.06 -1.69
C PHE A 85 4.18 -3.76 -2.30
N MET A 86 5.16 -2.99 -2.78
CA MET A 86 6.42 -3.54 -3.33
C MET A 86 7.36 -4.12 -2.27
N CYS A 87 7.06 -3.97 -0.97
CA CYS A 87 7.75 -4.75 0.07
C CYS A 87 7.31 -6.22 0.08
N GLU A 88 6.28 -6.59 -0.70
CA GLU A 88 5.79 -7.96 -0.90
C GLU A 88 5.43 -8.71 0.39
N ILE A 89 4.95 -7.97 1.41
CA ILE A 89 4.57 -8.51 2.72
C ILE A 89 3.31 -9.37 2.57
N ASP A 90 3.45 -10.67 2.82
CA ASP A 90 2.43 -11.68 2.46
C ASP A 90 1.04 -11.39 3.06
N VAL A 91 0.98 -10.97 4.33
CA VAL A 91 -0.30 -10.71 5.02
C VAL A 91 -1.03 -9.48 4.49
N ILE A 92 -0.31 -8.46 4.03
CA ILE A 92 -0.89 -7.25 3.41
C ILE A 92 -1.43 -7.62 2.03
N LEU A 93 -0.62 -8.31 1.22
CA LEU A 93 -1.03 -8.78 -0.10
C LEU A 93 -2.19 -9.78 -0.02
N LYS A 94 -2.26 -10.59 1.05
CA LYS A 94 -3.37 -11.50 1.29
C LYS A 94 -4.67 -10.73 1.50
N THR A 95 -4.67 -9.71 2.38
CA THR A 95 -5.83 -8.83 2.58
C THR A 95 -6.27 -8.21 1.24
N LEU A 96 -5.35 -7.67 0.44
CA LEU A 96 -5.69 -7.10 -0.87
C LEU A 96 -6.31 -8.14 -1.82
N ALA A 97 -5.71 -9.32 -1.93
CA ALA A 97 -6.04 -10.31 -2.96
C ALA A 97 -7.27 -11.16 -2.64
N GLU A 98 -7.63 -11.32 -1.35
CA GLU A 98 -8.77 -12.14 -0.92
C GLU A 98 -10.05 -11.32 -0.68
N GLU A 99 -9.94 -10.00 -0.59
CA GLU A 99 -11.09 -9.09 -0.43
C GLU A 99 -11.59 -8.59 -1.79
N GLN A 100 -12.74 -9.10 -2.23
CA GLN A 100 -13.34 -8.78 -3.52
C GLN A 100 -13.46 -7.27 -3.77
N GLU A 101 -13.93 -6.52 -2.76
CA GLU A 101 -14.13 -5.07 -2.86
C GLU A 101 -12.80 -4.30 -3.04
N LEU A 102 -11.69 -4.80 -2.49
CA LEU A 102 -10.37 -4.20 -2.69
C LEU A 102 -9.83 -4.48 -4.10
N MET A 103 -10.04 -5.69 -4.60
CA MET A 103 -9.72 -6.02 -5.99
C MET A 103 -10.57 -5.19 -6.98
N ASP A 104 -11.85 -5.02 -6.69
CA ASP A 104 -12.74 -4.13 -7.45
C ASP A 104 -12.28 -2.67 -7.43
N LEU A 105 -11.81 -2.17 -6.28
CA LEU A 105 -11.22 -0.85 -6.18
C LEU A 105 -9.93 -0.74 -7.02
N LEU A 106 -9.01 -1.71 -6.93
CA LEU A 106 -7.76 -1.72 -7.71
C LEU A 106 -8.08 -1.66 -9.21
N PHE A 107 -8.98 -2.53 -9.68
CA PHE A 107 -9.32 -2.64 -11.09
C PHE A 107 -10.38 -1.64 -11.56
N SER A 108 -10.92 -0.81 -10.68
CA SER A 108 -11.68 0.40 -11.06
C SER A 108 -10.81 1.40 -11.82
N PHE A 109 -9.47 1.30 -11.68
CA PHE A 109 -8.50 2.05 -12.46
C PHE A 109 -8.58 1.79 -13.97
N LEU A 110 -9.27 0.73 -14.40
CA LEU A 110 -9.46 0.43 -15.83
C LEU A 110 -10.79 0.99 -16.39
N ASP A 111 -11.58 1.71 -15.59
CA ASP A 111 -12.82 2.34 -16.06
C ASP A 111 -12.49 3.40 -17.14
N PRO A 112 -13.03 3.27 -18.37
CA PRO A 112 -12.78 4.22 -19.46
C PRO A 112 -13.18 5.68 -19.14
N ASN A 113 -14.08 5.89 -18.18
CA ASN A 113 -14.57 7.21 -17.82
C ASN A 113 -13.66 7.93 -16.81
N ARG A 114 -12.70 7.23 -16.19
CA ARG A 114 -11.76 7.84 -15.25
C ARG A 114 -10.57 8.45 -16.00
N ARG A 115 -10.23 9.69 -15.62
CA ARG A 115 -9.00 10.34 -16.04
C ARG A 115 -7.88 9.90 -15.10
N HIS A 116 -6.85 9.28 -15.65
CA HIS A 116 -5.71 8.80 -14.88
C HIS A 116 -4.43 9.53 -15.27
N SER A 117 -3.64 9.95 -14.28
CA SER A 117 -2.28 10.42 -14.52
C SER A 117 -1.37 9.26 -14.90
N ALA A 118 -0.34 9.56 -15.70
CA ALA A 118 0.69 8.59 -16.07
C ALA A 118 1.44 8.03 -14.85
N LEU A 119 1.51 8.81 -13.76
CA LEU A 119 2.14 8.41 -12.51
C LEU A 119 1.37 7.27 -11.85
N LEU A 120 0.07 7.46 -11.60
CA LEU A 120 -0.78 6.44 -10.98
C LEU A 120 -0.90 5.19 -11.88
N ALA A 121 -0.89 5.35 -13.21
CA ALA A 121 -0.85 4.20 -14.12
C ALA A 121 0.41 3.34 -13.91
N GLY A 122 1.55 3.98 -13.64
CA GLY A 122 2.79 3.28 -13.27
C GLY A 122 2.66 2.53 -11.93
N TYR A 123 2.05 3.13 -10.92
CA TYR A 123 1.85 2.49 -9.61
C TYR A 123 0.83 1.35 -9.67
N PHE A 124 -0.30 1.55 -10.35
CA PHE A 124 -1.28 0.51 -10.64
C PHE A 124 -0.61 -0.70 -11.30
N SER A 125 0.17 -0.47 -12.37
CA SER A 125 0.90 -1.52 -13.07
C SER A 125 1.85 -2.29 -12.14
N LYS A 126 2.63 -1.59 -11.30
CA LYS A 126 3.50 -2.20 -10.31
C LYS A 126 2.73 -3.11 -9.33
N VAL A 127 1.62 -2.63 -8.78
CA VAL A 127 0.80 -3.41 -7.83
C VAL A 127 0.21 -4.65 -8.50
N VAL A 128 -0.32 -4.53 -9.72
CA VAL A 128 -0.84 -5.69 -10.47
C VAL A 128 0.27 -6.70 -10.77
N ILE A 129 1.45 -6.27 -11.21
CA ILE A 129 2.60 -7.16 -11.44
C ILE A 129 3.02 -7.86 -10.14
N CYS A 130 3.05 -7.15 -9.02
CA CYS A 130 3.34 -7.74 -7.71
C CYS A 130 2.31 -8.83 -7.35
N LEU A 131 1.01 -8.58 -7.55
CA LEU A 131 -0.04 -9.58 -7.35
C LEU A 131 0.12 -10.76 -8.31
N MET A 132 0.46 -10.53 -9.58
CA MET A 132 0.75 -11.60 -10.53
C MET A 132 1.89 -12.50 -10.07
N LEU A 133 2.92 -11.95 -9.44
CA LEU A 133 4.09 -12.69 -8.98
C LEU A 133 3.87 -13.39 -7.62
N ARG A 134 3.14 -12.75 -6.70
CA ARG A 134 3.03 -13.17 -5.30
C ARG A 134 1.69 -13.81 -4.94
N LYS A 135 0.62 -13.46 -5.65
CA LYS A 135 -0.78 -13.89 -5.42
C LYS A 135 -1.47 -14.28 -6.74
N THR A 136 -0.77 -15.03 -7.59
CA THR A 136 -1.24 -15.39 -8.94
C THR A 136 -2.61 -16.05 -8.93
N VAL A 137 -2.85 -17.02 -8.04
CA VAL A 137 -4.11 -17.78 -8.02
C VAL A 137 -5.31 -16.89 -7.68
N PRO A 138 -5.33 -16.13 -6.57
CA PRO A 138 -6.42 -15.17 -6.30
C PRO A 138 -6.64 -14.17 -7.43
N LEU A 139 -5.56 -13.59 -7.97
CA LEU A 139 -5.66 -12.62 -9.06
C LEU A 139 -6.29 -13.24 -10.31
N MET A 140 -5.85 -14.43 -10.72
CA MET A 140 -6.39 -15.11 -11.89
C MET A 140 -7.84 -15.51 -11.69
N SER A 141 -8.23 -15.95 -10.49
CA SER A 141 -9.63 -16.22 -10.14
C SER A 141 -10.48 -14.96 -10.34
N TYR A 142 -10.06 -13.83 -9.76
CA TYR A 142 -10.75 -12.56 -9.91
C TYR A 142 -10.89 -12.12 -11.38
N VAL A 143 -9.81 -12.21 -12.16
CA VAL A 143 -9.82 -11.86 -13.58
C VAL A 143 -10.75 -12.78 -14.37
N GLN A 144 -10.74 -14.09 -14.09
CA GLN A 144 -11.62 -15.05 -14.74
C GLN A 144 -13.08 -14.73 -14.44
N ASP A 145 -13.43 -14.51 -13.18
CA ASP A 145 -14.79 -14.24 -12.75
C ASP A 145 -15.34 -12.92 -13.34
N ARG A 146 -14.50 -11.89 -13.39
CA ARG A 146 -14.87 -10.54 -13.87
C ARG A 146 -14.91 -10.41 -15.39
N PHE A 147 -14.01 -11.05 -16.12
CA PHE A 147 -13.82 -10.80 -17.55
C PHE A 147 -14.16 -11.98 -18.48
N THR A 148 -14.38 -13.20 -17.96
CA THR A 148 -14.71 -14.36 -18.81
C THR A 148 -16.22 -14.53 -19.02
N ASN A 149 -17.06 -13.80 -18.28
CA ASN A 149 -18.52 -13.80 -18.42
C ASN A 149 -19.06 -12.68 -19.33
N ILE A 150 -18.23 -12.15 -20.23
CA ILE A 150 -18.61 -11.14 -21.24
C ILE A 150 -18.71 -11.81 -22.62
#